data_AF-A0A816HYL8-F1
#
_entry.id   AF-A0A816HYL8-F1
#
_cell.length_a   1.000
_cell.length_b   1.000
_cell.length_c   1.000
_cell.angle_alpha   90.00
_cell.angle_beta   90.00
_cell.angle_gamma   90.00
#
_symmetry.space_group_name_H-M   'P 1'
#
loop_
_entity.id
_entity.type
_entity.pdbx_description
1 polymer ?
#
loop_
_entity_poly.entity_id
_entity_poly.type
_entity_poly.pdbx_seq_one_letter_code
_entity_poly.pdbx_strand_id
1 'polypeptide(L)'
;MNNLYCSLFIIALCVGLSNAVVKMKNSVHFMNSLGGNNVLKIHCISDEDDLGYHLLKPGEIYEFSFYDSVMGTRINCDVAQGIEFGFHAKFMAYKRWWSHRSLW
;
A
#
# COMPACT_ATOMS: atom_id res chain seq x y z
N MET A 1 -42.37 6.27 -25.32
CA MET A 1 -41.34 7.30 -25.52
C MET A 1 -40.59 7.63 -24.22
N ASN A 2 -40.21 6.63 -23.39
CA ASN A 2 -39.49 6.87 -22.11
C ASN A 2 -38.19 6.04 -21.94
N ASN A 3 -38.03 4.92 -22.67
CA ASN A 3 -36.86 4.05 -22.52
C ASN A 3 -35.57 4.66 -23.09
N LEU A 4 -35.68 5.45 -24.17
CA LEU A 4 -34.53 6.13 -24.78
C LEU A 4 -33.96 7.22 -23.88
N TYR A 5 -34.83 8.03 -23.24
CA TYR A 5 -34.39 9.06 -22.30
C TYR A 5 -33.75 8.46 -21.05
N CYS A 6 -34.30 7.36 -20.52
CA CYS A 6 -33.68 6.65 -19.39
C CYS A 6 -32.29 6.11 -19.75
N SER A 7 -32.15 5.48 -20.92
CA SER A 7 -30.86 4.94 -21.39
C SER A 7 -29.80 6.04 -21.55
N LEU A 8 -30.17 7.18 -22.17
CA LEU A 8 -29.29 8.33 -22.34
C LEU A 8 -28.84 8.94 -21.00
N PHE A 9 -29.75 8.98 -20.01
CA PHE A 9 -29.44 9.48 -18.67
C PHE A 9 -28.45 8.57 -17.93
N ILE A 10 -28.61 7.24 -18.05
CA ILE A 10 -27.67 6.26 -17.47
C ILE A 10 -26.29 6.36 -18.12
N ILE A 11 -26.22 6.48 -19.45
CA ILE A 11 -24.95 6.64 -20.17
C ILE A 11 -24.25 7.93 -19.74
N ALA A 12 -24.98 9.05 -19.64
CA ALA A 12 -24.43 10.32 -19.19
C ALA A 12 -23.90 10.25 -17.74
N LEU A 13 -24.61 9.57 -16.83
CA LEU A 13 -24.15 9.30 -15.46
C LEU A 13 -22.89 8.44 -15.44
N CYS A 14 -22.81 7.38 -16.25
CA CYS A 14 -21.65 6.50 -16.34
C CYS A 14 -20.41 7.21 -16.87
N VAL A 15 -20.56 8.05 -17.91
CA VAL A 15 -19.46 8.85 -18.49
C VAL A 15 -19.04 9.98 -17.55
N GLY A 16 -19.98 10.58 -16.80
CA GLY A 16 -19.68 11.58 -15.78
C GLY A 16 -18.92 11.03 -14.57
N LEU A 17 -19.27 9.82 -14.11
CA LEU A 17 -18.62 9.17 -12.95
C LEU A 17 -17.22 8.61 -13.25
N SER A 18 -16.97 8.19 -14.48
CA SER A 18 -15.71 7.52 -14.85
C SER A 18 -14.49 8.44 -14.77
N ASN A 19 -14.70 9.76 -14.83
CA ASN A 19 -13.63 10.76 -14.68
C ASN A 19 -13.33 11.12 -13.21
N ALA A 20 -14.12 10.68 -12.24
CA ALA A 20 -14.00 11.08 -10.84
C ALA A 20 -13.30 10.05 -9.92
N VAL A 21 -13.02 8.84 -10.41
CA VAL A 21 -12.29 7.82 -9.63
C VAL A 21 -10.80 8.00 -9.85
N VAL A 22 -10.24 9.06 -9.28
CA VAL A 22 -8.79 9.21 -9.14
C VAL A 22 -8.33 8.21 -8.08
N LYS A 23 -7.87 7.03 -8.51
CA LYS A 23 -7.15 6.11 -7.62
C LYS A 23 -5.81 6.75 -7.24
N MET A 24 -5.70 7.27 -6.02
CA MET A 24 -4.42 7.72 -5.47
C MET A 24 -3.56 6.51 -5.10
N LYS A 25 -2.26 6.57 -5.41
CA LYS A 25 -1.29 5.56 -4.97
C LYS A 25 -0.82 5.90 -3.56
N ASN A 26 -0.71 4.89 -2.72
CA ASN A 26 0.03 4.95 -1.47
C ASN A 26 1.46 4.46 -1.73
N SER A 27 2.43 4.93 -0.97
CA SER A 27 3.81 4.42 -1.01
C SER A 27 4.39 4.21 0.38
N VAL A 28 5.24 3.20 0.50
CA VAL A 28 6.02 2.92 1.69
C VAL A 28 7.49 3.04 1.33
N HIS A 29 8.22 3.79 2.15
CA HIS A 29 9.62 4.13 1.94
C HIS A 29 10.46 3.56 3.07
N PHE A 30 11.50 2.83 2.71
CA PHE A 30 12.50 2.35 3.63
C PHE A 30 13.84 2.99 3.28
N MET A 31 14.48 3.58 4.28
CA MET A 31 15.82 4.13 4.17
C MET A 31 16.68 3.50 5.25
N ASN A 32 17.79 2.88 4.85
CA ASN A 32 18.72 2.33 5.83
C ASN A 32 19.69 3.42 6.33
N SER A 33 19.43 3.92 7.54
CA SER A 33 20.32 4.86 8.24
C SER A 33 21.05 4.22 9.44
N LEU A 34 21.19 2.90 9.43
CA LEU A 34 21.89 2.16 10.49
C LEU A 34 23.39 2.46 10.48
N GLY A 35 23.97 2.57 11.68
CA GLY A 35 25.42 2.70 11.86
C GLY A 35 26.16 1.37 11.63
N GLY A 36 27.49 1.44 11.57
CA GLY A 36 28.35 0.23 11.56
C GLY A 36 28.31 -0.58 10.26
N ASN A 37 27.89 0.02 9.14
CA ASN A 37 27.73 -0.64 7.85
C ASN A 37 26.71 -1.81 7.87
N ASN A 38 25.73 -1.75 8.77
CA ASN A 38 24.72 -2.79 8.90
C ASN A 38 23.75 -2.80 7.72
N VAL A 39 23.48 -3.99 7.19
CA VAL A 39 22.47 -4.23 6.15
C VAL A 39 21.11 -4.40 6.81
N LEU A 40 20.11 -3.67 6.31
CA LEU A 40 18.71 -3.80 6.70
C LEU A 40 18.02 -4.78 5.77
N LYS A 41 17.55 -5.91 6.30
CA LYS A 41 16.68 -6.85 5.60
C LYS A 41 15.24 -6.48 5.83
N ILE A 42 14.45 -6.49 4.77
CA ILE A 42 13.04 -6.09 4.78
C ILE A 42 12.24 -7.18 4.09
N HIS A 43 11.12 -7.55 4.68
CA HIS A 43 10.11 -8.42 4.08
C HIS A 43 8.74 -7.85 4.42
N CYS A 44 8.00 -7.44 3.40
CA CYS A 44 6.64 -6.94 3.59
C CYS A 44 5.63 -7.90 2.95
N ILE A 45 4.50 -8.08 3.62
CA ILE A 45 3.39 -8.91 3.16
C ILE A 45 2.14 -8.04 3.19
N SER A 46 1.44 -7.99 2.07
CA SER A 46 0.07 -7.47 1.98
C SER A 46 -0.93 -8.60 2.17
N ASP A 47 -2.22 -8.29 2.40
CA ASP A 47 -3.22 -9.34 2.64
C ASP A 47 -3.36 -10.36 1.49
N GLU A 48 -2.98 -10.00 0.25
CA GLU A 48 -3.05 -10.90 -0.93
C GLU A 48 -1.67 -11.26 -1.51
N ASP A 49 -0.67 -10.37 -1.41
CA ASP A 49 0.62 -10.52 -2.07
C ASP A 49 1.81 -10.44 -1.10
N ASP A 50 2.78 -11.33 -1.28
CA ASP A 50 4.13 -11.22 -0.72
C ASP A 50 4.94 -10.22 -1.57
N LEU A 51 5.45 -9.16 -0.95
CA LEU A 51 6.23 -8.10 -1.62
C LEU A 51 7.73 -8.44 -1.70
N GLY A 52 8.12 -9.60 -1.20
CA GLY A 52 9.44 -10.18 -1.28
C GLY A 52 10.42 -9.65 -0.24
N TYR A 53 11.65 -10.15 -0.34
CA TYR A 53 12.77 -9.77 0.51
C TYR A 53 13.67 -8.74 -0.19
N HIS A 54 14.03 -7.70 0.55
CA HIS A 54 14.93 -6.64 0.09
C HIS A 54 16.06 -6.45 1.10
N LEU A 55 17.28 -6.24 0.61
CA LEU A 55 18.46 -5.97 1.43
C LEU A 55 18.97 -4.57 1.09
N LEU A 56 18.97 -3.68 2.08
CA LEU A 56 19.43 -2.30 1.92
C LEU A 56 20.75 -2.14 2.64
N LYS A 57 21.80 -1.76 1.94
CA LYS A 57 23.05 -1.25 2.52
C LYS A 57 22.80 0.14 3.12
N PRO A 58 23.68 0.64 4.00
CA PRO A 58 23.54 2.00 4.52
C PRO A 58 23.46 3.03 3.40
N GLY A 59 22.50 3.94 3.51
CA GLY A 59 22.22 4.98 2.51
C GLY A 59 21.33 4.53 1.35
N GLU A 60 21.05 3.23 1.19
CA GLU A 60 20.11 2.76 0.17
C GLU A 60 18.66 2.98 0.60
N ILE A 61 17.81 3.17 -0.41
CA ILE A 61 16.38 3.41 -0.28
C ILE A 61 15.64 2.34 -1.08
N TYR A 62 14.62 1.76 -0.46
CA TYR A 62 13.65 0.90 -1.12
C TYR A 62 12.26 1.51 -0.98
N GLU A 63 11.57 1.65 -2.11
CA GLU A 63 10.21 2.16 -2.17
C GLU A 63 9.35 1.19 -2.99
N PHE A 64 8.12 1.00 -2.55
CA PHE A 64 7.08 0.44 -3.41
C PHE A 64 5.78 1.22 -3.26
N SER A 65 4.99 1.21 -4.33
CA SER A 65 3.71 1.89 -4.41
C SER A 65 2.59 0.90 -4.70
N PHE A 66 1.43 1.13 -4.10
CA PHE A 66 0.26 0.27 -4.25
C PHE A 66 -1.03 1.09 -4.25
N TYR A 67 -2.12 0.47 -4.68
CA TYR A 67 -3.45 1.03 -4.60
C TYR A 67 -4.22 0.37 -3.46
N ASP A 68 -5.14 1.13 -2.85
CA ASP A 68 -6.08 0.53 -1.92
C ASP A 68 -6.99 -0.46 -2.64
N SER A 69 -7.16 -1.63 -2.04
CA SER A 69 -8.12 -2.63 -2.46
C SER A 69 -9.52 -2.19 -2.01
N VAL A 70 -10.56 -2.69 -2.69
CA VAL A 70 -11.96 -2.41 -2.33
C VAL A 70 -12.29 -2.98 -0.95
N MET A 71 -11.68 -4.11 -0.57
CA MET A 71 -11.93 -4.79 0.70
C MET A 71 -11.05 -4.28 1.85
N GLY A 72 -10.19 -3.29 1.58
CA GLY A 72 -9.19 -2.78 2.51
C GLY A 72 -7.79 -3.29 2.19
N THR A 73 -6.79 -2.52 2.59
CA THR A 73 -5.38 -2.85 2.38
C THR A 73 -4.65 -2.79 3.70
N ARG A 74 -3.94 -3.87 4.03
CA ARG A 74 -3.02 -3.90 5.14
C ARG A 74 -1.67 -4.40 4.65
N ILE A 75 -0.60 -3.77 5.13
CA ILE A 75 0.77 -4.18 4.86
C ILE A 75 1.50 -4.32 6.19
N ASN A 76 2.02 -5.51 6.43
CA ASN A 76 2.86 -5.81 7.58
C ASN A 76 4.28 -6.03 7.08
N CYS A 77 5.24 -5.48 7.80
CA CYS A 77 6.64 -5.58 7.44
C CYS A 77 7.45 -6.14 8.61
N ASP A 78 8.28 -7.10 8.28
CA ASP A 78 9.31 -7.66 9.13
C ASP A 78 10.65 -7.08 8.67
N VAL A 79 11.37 -6.44 9.59
CA VAL A 79 12.70 -5.91 9.34
C VAL A 79 13.71 -6.58 10.25
N ALA A 80 14.93 -6.76 9.76
CA ALA A 80 16.00 -7.40 10.51
C ALA A 80 17.37 -6.77 10.21
N GLN A 81 18.26 -6.80 11.20
CA GLN A 81 19.63 -6.29 11.08
C GLN A 81 20.61 -7.04 12.00
N GLY A 82 21.90 -6.72 11.86
CA GLY A 82 22.98 -7.25 12.71
C GLY A 82 23.55 -8.57 12.22
N ILE A 83 24.43 -9.17 13.03
CA ILE A 83 25.07 -10.47 12.72
C ILE A 83 23.98 -11.51 12.54
N GLU A 84 23.99 -12.18 11.38
CA GLU A 84 22.97 -13.16 10.96
C GLU A 84 21.52 -12.65 11.05
N PHE A 85 21.32 -11.32 10.99
CA PHE A 85 20.02 -10.67 11.15
C PHE A 85 19.34 -10.87 12.52
N GLY A 86 20.10 -11.15 13.59
CA GLY A 86 19.53 -11.51 14.90
C GLY A 86 18.64 -10.46 15.59
N PHE A 87 18.67 -9.19 15.15
CA PHE A 87 17.74 -8.17 15.66
C PHE A 87 16.57 -7.99 14.70
N HIS A 88 15.37 -8.32 15.17
CA HIS A 88 14.14 -8.25 14.37
C HIS A 88 13.12 -7.28 14.94
N ALA A 89 12.38 -6.60 14.07
CA ALA A 89 11.19 -5.85 14.43
C ALA A 89 10.07 -6.14 13.42
N LYS A 90 8.85 -6.23 13.92
CA LYS A 90 7.64 -6.39 13.11
C LYS A 90 6.74 -5.21 13.34
N PHE A 91 6.19 -4.64 12.27
CA PHE A 91 5.26 -3.53 12.38
C PHE A 91 4.28 -3.50 11.21
N MET A 92 3.15 -2.84 11.43
CA MET A 92 2.15 -2.59 10.38
C MET A 92 2.51 -1.29 9.67
N ALA A 93 3.05 -1.39 8.46
CA ALA A 93 3.46 -0.23 7.67
C ALA A 93 2.25 0.54 7.12
N TYR A 94 1.13 -0.16 6.89
CA TYR A 94 -0.08 0.46 6.36
C TYR A 94 -1.34 -0.29 6.79
N LYS A 95 -2.43 0.45 7.05
CA LYS A 95 -3.76 -0.10 7.25
C LYS A 95 -4.82 0.88 6.75
N ARG A 96 -5.68 0.39 5.87
CA ARG A 96 -6.91 1.04 5.43
C ARG A 96 -8.03 0.03 5.39
N TRP A 97 -9.13 0.34 6.07
CA TRP A 97 -10.38 -0.42 5.98
C TRP A 97 -11.49 0.50 5.50
N TRP A 98 -12.46 -0.06 4.78
CA TRP A 98 -13.78 0.57 4.66
C TRP A 98 -14.48 0.50 6.02
N SER A 99 -14.07 1.34 6.95
CA SER A 99 -14.94 1.66 8.08
C SER A 99 -15.96 2.67 7.56
N HIS A 100 -17.24 2.28 7.58
CA HIS A 100 -18.30 3.27 7.75
C HIS A 100 -17.85 4.19 8.88
N ARG A 101 -17.46 5.41 8.51
CA ARG A 101 -17.03 6.47 9.42
C ARG A 101 -18.17 6.69 10.42
N SER A 102 -18.14 5.98 11.54
CA SER A 102 -18.88 6.36 12.73
C SER A 102 -18.10 7.53 13.29
N LEU A 103 -18.72 8.70 13.12
CA LEU A 103 -18.36 9.95 13.76
C LEU A 103 -18.13 9.70 15.26
N TRP A 104 -16.95 10.06 15.73
CA TRP A 104 -16.72 10.55 17.08
C TRP A 104 -16.02 11.91 16.94
#